data_AF-A0A523THP8-F1
#
_entry.id   AF-A0A523THP8-F1
#
_cell.length_a   1.000
_cell.length_b   1.000
_cell.length_c   1.000
_cell.angle_alpha   90.00
_cell.angle_beta   90.00
_cell.angle_gamma   90.00
#
_symmetry.space_group_name_H-M   'P 1'
#
loop_
_entity.id
_entity.type
_entity.pdbx_description
1 polymer ?
#
loop_
_entity_poly.entity_id
_entity_poly.type
_entity_poly.pdbx_seq_one_letter_code
_entity_poly.pdbx_strand_id
1 'polypeptide(L)'
;MPQYSVGGGEFPQIDHWLQSVPQETWIGIAVVGGLILLALIFWVLAAIGNGGLIAGFHMAETGETVTLASAFQQGFSFFWKLLAIQLLLGLASLVVILPVVFGGALLSILTLGIGLICFIPLICLLIPLGIALSIYTLLTQIALIVEDLDIVAAFQRAWDVFRSNLGEVIVMGLILGVGSFVVGLILAIPFILMVLPFITGLLVDTEASTIACLSVTLIGILFYLPVLLLASGIMRTFITGSWTLTYHSLIGTTAE
;
A
#
# COMPACT_ATOMS: atom_id res chain seq x y z
N MET A 1 -25.87 63.84 -6.23
CA MET A 1 -25.51 62.50 -6.72
C MET A 1 -24.47 61.94 -5.75
N PRO A 2 -24.79 60.93 -4.93
CA PRO A 2 -23.77 60.32 -4.07
C PRO A 2 -22.94 59.32 -4.88
N GLN A 3 -21.62 59.43 -4.77
CA GLN A 3 -20.65 58.51 -5.36
C GLN A 3 -20.72 57.15 -4.66
N TYR A 4 -20.98 56.09 -5.41
CA TYR A 4 -20.77 54.73 -4.95
C TYR A 4 -19.28 54.41 -5.07
N SER A 5 -18.58 54.44 -3.93
CA SER A 5 -17.27 53.81 -3.80
C SER A 5 -17.49 52.30 -3.88
N VAL A 6 -16.91 51.66 -4.90
CA VAL A 6 -16.84 50.20 -5.02
C VAL A 6 -15.85 49.73 -3.97
N GLY A 7 -16.33 49.57 -2.73
CA GLY A 7 -15.59 48.95 -1.65
C GLY A 7 -15.29 47.51 -2.04
N GLY A 8 -14.00 47.21 -2.23
CA GLY A 8 -13.53 45.84 -2.31
C GLY A 8 -14.02 45.09 -1.09
N GLY A 9 -14.68 43.95 -1.31
CA GLY A 9 -15.17 43.08 -0.25
C GLY A 9 -14.01 42.42 0.48
N GLU A 10 -13.28 43.20 1.27
CA GLU A 10 -12.40 42.70 2.32
C GLU A 10 -13.32 42.22 3.44
N PHE A 11 -13.51 40.92 3.55
CA PHE A 11 -14.29 40.30 4.62
C PHE A 11 -13.50 40.46 5.93
N PRO A 12 -13.77 41.46 6.78
CA PRO A 12 -12.89 41.82 7.89
C PRO A 12 -12.84 40.72 8.96
N GLN A 13 -13.86 39.86 8.97
CA GLN A 13 -13.98 38.69 9.83
C GLN A 13 -12.99 37.58 9.43
N ILE A 14 -12.70 37.42 8.14
CA ILE A 14 -11.72 36.45 7.65
C ILE A 14 -10.30 36.94 7.99
N ASP A 15 -10.03 38.23 7.81
CA ASP A 15 -8.72 38.83 8.13
C ASP A 15 -8.40 38.78 9.63
N HIS A 16 -9.39 39.05 10.48
CA HIS A 16 -9.25 38.91 11.93
C HIS A 16 -9.07 37.44 12.36
N TRP A 17 -9.77 36.50 11.72
CA TRP A 17 -9.62 35.07 11.99
C TRP A 17 -8.24 34.55 11.56
N LEU A 18 -7.75 34.93 10.37
CA LEU A 18 -6.42 34.58 9.86
C LEU A 18 -5.30 35.13 10.74
N GLN A 19 -5.44 36.35 11.28
CA GLN A 19 -4.48 36.96 12.21
C GLN A 19 -4.55 36.39 13.63
N SER A 20 -5.69 35.83 14.04
CA SER A 20 -5.83 35.20 15.37
C SER A 20 -5.15 33.84 15.48
N VAL A 21 -4.80 33.22 14.35
CA VAL A 21 -4.13 31.92 14.28
C VAL A 21 -2.64 32.12 14.54
N PRO A 22 -2.06 31.50 15.58
CA PRO A 22 -0.63 31.61 15.88
C PRO A 22 0.23 31.18 14.68
N GLN A 23 1.36 31.86 14.45
CA GLN A 23 2.28 31.56 13.34
C GLN A 23 2.75 30.10 13.33
N GLU A 24 2.88 29.48 14.51
CA GLU A 24 3.20 28.06 14.69
C GLU A 24 2.16 27.11 14.04
N THR A 25 0.89 27.51 14.02
CA THR A 25 -0.20 26.72 13.42
C THR A 25 -0.13 26.76 11.89
N TRP A 26 0.26 27.88 11.30
CA TRP A 26 0.48 28.00 9.86
C TRP A 26 1.65 27.14 9.37
N ILE A 27 2.74 27.10 10.15
CA ILE A 27 3.88 26.21 9.88
C ILE A 27 3.43 24.74 9.97
N GLY A 28 2.66 24.38 11.00
CA GLY A 28 2.08 23.04 11.14
C GLY A 28 1.21 22.63 9.96
N ILE A 29 0.31 23.51 9.51
CA ILE A 29 -0.56 23.26 8.34
C ILE A 29 0.27 23.11 7.07
N ALA A 30 1.29 23.96 6.86
CA ALA A 30 2.16 23.88 5.69
C ALA A 30 2.95 22.56 5.66
N VAL A 31 3.49 22.13 6.81
CA VAL A 31 4.23 20.85 6.92
C VAL A 31 3.30 19.67 6.68
N VAL A 32 2.13 19.63 7.34
CA VAL A 32 1.14 18.56 7.16
C VAL A 32 0.64 18.52 5.71
N GLY A 33 0.32 19.68 5.13
CA GLY A 33 -0.09 19.79 3.73
C GLY A 33 1.00 19.30 2.76
N GLY A 34 2.26 19.65 3.02
CA GLY A 34 3.42 19.17 2.26
C GLY A 34 3.59 17.65 2.35
N LEU A 35 3.45 17.07 3.55
CA LEU A 35 3.52 15.63 3.75
C LEU A 35 2.38 14.88 3.07
N ILE A 36 1.16 15.42 3.10
CA ILE A 36 0.00 14.86 2.40
C ILE A 36 0.23 14.90 0.88
N LEU A 37 0.72 16.02 0.34
CA LEU A 37 1.05 16.11 -1.08
C LEU A 37 2.14 15.11 -1.49
N LEU A 38 3.20 14.98 -0.69
CA LEU A 38 4.26 14.02 -0.91
C LEU A 38 3.72 12.58 -0.89
N ALA A 39 2.88 12.25 0.10
CA ALA A 39 2.23 10.95 0.20
C ALA A 39 1.34 10.66 -1.02
N LEU A 40 0.58 11.66 -1.49
CA LEU A 40 -0.25 11.55 -2.70
C LEU A 40 0.61 11.29 -3.94
N ILE A 41 1.72 12.02 -4.10
CA ILE A 41 2.65 11.83 -5.22
C ILE A 41 3.23 10.41 -5.21
N PHE A 42 3.73 9.94 -4.06
CA PHE A 42 4.28 8.59 -3.95
C PHE A 42 3.23 7.51 -4.18
N TRP A 43 2.00 7.74 -3.73
CA TRP A 43 0.89 6.81 -3.98
C TRP A 43 0.55 6.71 -5.47
N VAL A 44 0.51 7.84 -6.18
CA VAL A 44 0.33 7.89 -7.64
C VAL A 44 1.48 7.19 -8.36
N LEU A 45 2.73 7.49 -8.00
CA LEU A 45 3.91 6.85 -8.58
C LEU A 45 3.91 5.33 -8.34
N ALA A 46 3.48 4.88 -7.16
CA ALA A 46 3.34 3.46 -6.87
C ALA A 46 2.28 2.80 -7.76
N ALA A 47 1.13 3.43 -7.98
CA ALA A 47 0.09 2.90 -8.87
C ALA A 47 0.60 2.76 -10.32
N ILE A 48 1.26 3.80 -10.85
CA ILE A 48 1.84 3.78 -12.20
C ILE A 48 2.96 2.73 -12.31
N GLY A 49 3.83 2.64 -11.30
CA GLY A 49 4.92 1.68 -11.27
C GLY A 49 4.43 0.22 -11.30
N ASN A 50 3.38 -0.10 -10.54
CA ASN A 50 2.78 -1.44 -10.58
C ASN A 50 2.11 -1.73 -11.94
N GLY A 51 1.39 -0.77 -12.51
CA GLY A 51 0.80 -0.92 -13.85
C GLY A 51 1.85 -1.11 -14.95
N GLY A 52 2.93 -0.33 -14.91
CA GLY A 52 4.05 -0.45 -15.85
C GLY A 52 4.82 -1.77 -15.70
N LEU A 53 4.95 -2.30 -14.47
CA LEU A 53 5.52 -3.63 -14.24
C LEU A 53 4.68 -4.72 -14.92
N ILE A 54 3.36 -4.72 -14.72
CA ILE A 54 2.46 -5.71 -15.33
C ILE A 54 2.50 -5.61 -16.86
N ALA A 55 2.39 -4.40 -17.41
CA ALA A 55 2.48 -4.15 -18.85
C ALA A 55 3.84 -4.60 -19.44
N GLY A 56 4.94 -4.34 -18.72
CA GLY A 56 6.28 -4.76 -19.14
C GLY A 56 6.44 -6.28 -19.20
N PHE A 57 5.85 -7.04 -18.27
CA PHE A 57 5.84 -8.50 -18.32
C PHE A 57 4.99 -9.02 -19.49
N HIS A 58 3.84 -8.40 -19.76
CA HIS A 58 3.02 -8.74 -20.91
C HIS A 58 3.76 -8.52 -22.24
N MET A 59 4.43 -7.37 -22.41
CA MET A 59 5.27 -7.07 -23.59
C MET A 59 6.43 -8.07 -23.75
N ALA A 60 7.04 -8.50 -22.65
CA ALA A 60 8.11 -9.49 -22.67
C ALA A 60 7.62 -10.85 -23.18
N GLU A 61 6.37 -11.19 -22.86
CA GLU A 61 5.74 -12.47 -23.24
C GLU A 61 5.23 -12.46 -24.68
N THR A 62 4.73 -11.32 -25.18
CA THR A 62 4.30 -11.16 -26.58
C THR A 62 5.48 -11.01 -27.57
N GLY A 63 6.72 -10.95 -27.08
CA GLY A 63 7.93 -10.80 -27.89
C GLY A 63 8.19 -9.38 -28.39
N GLU A 64 7.52 -8.38 -27.81
CA GLU A 64 7.73 -6.97 -28.11
C GLU A 64 9.01 -6.43 -27.44
N THR A 65 9.56 -5.35 -27.96
CA THR A 65 10.77 -4.73 -27.39
C THR A 65 10.44 -4.07 -26.06
N VAL A 66 10.86 -4.71 -24.96
CA VAL A 66 10.67 -4.20 -23.61
C VAL A 66 11.55 -2.96 -23.40
N THR A 67 10.97 -1.77 -23.57
CA THR A 67 11.61 -0.52 -23.16
C THR A 67 10.91 0.08 -21.96
N LEU A 68 11.68 0.58 -21.00
CA LEU A 68 11.17 1.16 -19.76
C LEU A 68 10.18 2.32 -20.02
N ALA A 69 10.41 3.07 -21.10
CA ALA A 69 9.52 4.13 -21.56
C ALA A 69 8.18 3.61 -22.08
N SER A 70 8.19 2.57 -22.93
CA SER A 70 6.95 1.96 -23.45
C SER A 70 6.08 1.36 -22.35
N ALA A 71 6.69 0.63 -21.40
CA ALA A 71 6.00 0.03 -20.27
C ALA A 71 5.42 1.11 -19.32
N PHE A 72 6.17 2.19 -19.08
CA PHE A 72 5.70 3.30 -18.24
C PHE A 72 4.56 4.08 -18.89
N GLN A 73 4.62 4.32 -20.21
CA GLN A 73 3.56 5.01 -20.94
C GLN A 73 2.26 4.19 -20.98
N GLN A 74 2.38 2.87 -21.15
CA GLN A 74 1.22 1.98 -21.09
C GLN A 74 0.63 1.92 -19.67
N GLY A 75 1.47 1.86 -18.64
CA GLY A 75 1.05 1.98 -17.24
C GLY A 75 0.33 3.31 -16.94
N PHE A 76 0.72 4.41 -17.60
CA PHE A 76 0.05 5.71 -17.48
C PHE A 76 -1.35 5.72 -18.15
N SER A 77 -1.53 5.02 -19.27
CA SER A 77 -2.85 4.91 -19.93
C SER A 77 -3.88 4.23 -19.02
N PHE A 78 -3.46 3.16 -18.34
CA PHE A 78 -4.33 2.41 -17.42
C PHE A 78 -4.37 3.00 -16.00
N PHE A 79 -3.65 4.08 -15.72
CA PHE A 79 -3.51 4.67 -14.38
C PHE A 79 -4.85 4.85 -13.68
N TRP A 80 -5.83 5.49 -14.34
CA TRP A 80 -7.13 5.77 -13.72
C TRP A 80 -7.93 4.52 -13.42
N LYS A 81 -7.86 3.50 -14.29
CA LYS A 81 -8.53 2.21 -14.09
C LYS A 81 -7.88 1.43 -12.93
N LEU A 82 -6.54 1.40 -12.86
CA LEU A 82 -5.79 0.77 -11.78
C LEU A 82 -6.01 1.48 -10.44
N LEU A 83 -6.03 2.81 -10.44
CA LEU A 83 -6.33 3.63 -9.28
C LEU A 83 -7.73 3.35 -8.76
N ALA A 84 -8.72 3.27 -9.65
CA ALA A 84 -10.09 2.95 -9.30
C ALA A 84 -10.22 1.56 -8.69
N ILE A 85 -9.55 0.54 -9.24
CA ILE A 85 -9.52 -0.81 -8.65
C ILE A 85 -8.89 -0.79 -7.25
N GLN A 86 -7.73 -0.15 -7.11
CA GLN A 86 -7.02 -0.06 -5.82
C GLN A 86 -7.85 0.71 -4.78
N LEU A 87 -8.55 1.77 -5.20
CA LEU A 87 -9.42 2.54 -4.32
C LEU A 87 -10.69 1.76 -3.94
N LEU A 88 -11.34 1.08 -4.89
CA LEU A 88 -12.54 0.28 -4.64
C LEU A 88 -12.24 -0.88 -3.70
N LEU A 89 -11.18 -1.65 -3.94
CA LEU A 89 -10.79 -2.77 -3.09
C LEU A 89 -10.17 -2.31 -1.78
N GLY A 90 -9.44 -1.19 -1.78
CA GLY A 90 -8.98 -0.53 -0.58
C GLY A 90 -10.14 -0.13 0.32
N LEU A 91 -11.16 0.52 -0.23
CA LEU A 91 -12.37 0.90 0.50
C LEU A 91 -13.14 -0.33 0.99
N ALA A 92 -13.31 -1.36 0.16
CA ALA A 92 -13.96 -2.60 0.56
C ALA A 92 -13.22 -3.29 1.71
N SER A 93 -11.88 -3.32 1.67
CA SER A 93 -11.07 -3.87 2.76
C SER A 93 -11.21 -3.05 4.04
N LEU A 94 -11.31 -1.72 3.93
CA LEU A 94 -11.52 -0.83 5.08
C LEU A 94 -12.89 -1.07 5.74
N VAL A 95 -13.93 -1.31 4.95
CA VAL A 95 -15.27 -1.66 5.46
C VAL A 95 -15.25 -2.98 6.25
N VAL A 96 -14.37 -3.93 5.92
CA VAL A 96 -14.22 -5.19 6.67
C VAL A 96 -13.31 -5.03 7.88
N ILE A 97 -12.17 -4.35 7.72
CA ILE A 97 -11.16 -4.22 8.77
C ILE A 97 -11.65 -3.31 9.90
N LEU A 98 -12.34 -2.21 9.58
CA LEU A 98 -12.71 -1.19 10.55
C LEU A 98 -13.66 -1.74 11.63
N PRO A 99 -14.74 -2.48 11.31
CA PRO A 99 -15.58 -3.15 12.32
C PRO A 99 -14.82 -4.19 13.14
N VAL A 100 -13.88 -4.92 12.53
CA VAL A 100 -13.06 -5.91 13.24
C VAL A 100 -12.15 -5.21 14.25
N VAL A 101 -11.44 -4.16 13.85
CA VAL A 101 -10.55 -3.41 14.75
C VAL A 101 -11.34 -2.69 15.85
N PHE A 102 -12.39 -1.96 15.49
CA PHE A 102 -13.20 -1.21 16.46
C PHE A 102 -14.00 -2.13 17.38
N GLY A 103 -14.64 -3.16 16.84
CA GLY A 103 -15.36 -4.16 17.62
C GLY A 103 -14.43 -4.92 18.56
N GLY A 104 -13.22 -5.25 18.10
CA GLY A 104 -12.19 -5.89 18.92
C GLY A 104 -11.67 -5.00 20.03
N ALA A 105 -11.39 -3.74 19.74
CA ALA A 105 -10.97 -2.77 20.75
C ALA A 105 -12.06 -2.58 21.81
N LEU A 106 -13.32 -2.39 21.39
CA LEU A 106 -14.45 -2.20 22.30
C LEU A 106 -14.67 -3.42 23.20
N LEU A 107 -14.66 -4.63 22.63
CA LEU A 107 -14.79 -5.88 23.39
C LEU A 107 -13.61 -6.09 24.35
N SER A 108 -12.40 -5.75 23.93
CA SER A 108 -11.21 -5.85 24.78
C SER A 108 -11.31 -4.95 26.00
N ILE A 109 -11.81 -3.72 25.82
CA ILE A 109 -12.07 -2.77 26.93
C ILE A 109 -13.18 -3.30 27.85
N LEU A 110 -14.29 -3.78 27.28
CA LEU A 110 -15.45 -4.27 28.05
C LEU A 110 -15.17 -5.53 28.87
N THR A 111 -14.26 -6.38 28.39
CA THR A 111 -14.00 -7.72 28.98
C THR A 111 -12.66 -7.82 29.70
N LEU A 112 -12.00 -6.69 30.00
CA LEU A 112 -10.64 -6.64 30.57
C LEU A 112 -9.64 -7.55 29.81
N GLY A 113 -9.74 -7.60 28.48
CA GLY A 113 -8.82 -8.35 27.63
C GLY A 113 -9.17 -9.83 27.41
N ILE A 114 -10.20 -10.39 28.03
CA ILE A 114 -10.65 -11.77 27.75
C ILE A 114 -11.20 -11.90 26.32
N GLY A 115 -11.81 -10.83 25.80
CA GLY A 115 -12.28 -10.72 24.42
C GLY A 115 -11.17 -10.89 23.37
N LEU A 116 -9.90 -10.70 23.74
CA LEU A 116 -8.76 -10.94 22.84
C LEU A 116 -8.63 -12.42 22.47
N ILE A 117 -8.99 -13.35 23.35
CA ILE A 117 -8.96 -14.79 23.07
C ILE A 117 -9.93 -15.15 21.93
N CYS A 118 -11.09 -14.50 21.88
CA CYS A 118 -12.06 -14.66 20.79
C CYS A 118 -11.60 -13.96 19.49
N PHE A 119 -10.66 -13.02 19.59
CA PHE A 119 -10.10 -12.30 18.46
C PHE A 119 -8.95 -13.05 17.77
N ILE A 120 -8.23 -13.90 18.49
CA ILE A 120 -7.18 -14.77 17.92
C ILE A 120 -7.71 -15.57 16.71
N PRO A 121 -8.82 -16.34 16.80
CA PRO A 121 -9.33 -17.08 15.64
C PRO A 121 -9.81 -16.15 14.51
N LEU A 122 -10.36 -14.97 14.84
CA LEU A 122 -10.80 -14.00 13.86
C LEU A 122 -9.61 -13.40 13.08
N ILE A 123 -8.51 -13.06 13.76
CA ILE A 123 -7.27 -12.57 13.16
C ILE A 123 -6.64 -13.68 12.30
N CYS A 124 -6.62 -14.92 12.78
CA CYS A 124 -6.13 -16.06 12.01
C CYS A 124 -6.92 -16.29 10.71
N LEU A 125 -8.21 -15.95 10.67
CA LEU A 125 -9.03 -15.98 9.45
C LEU A 125 -8.81 -14.74 8.56
N LEU A 126 -8.53 -13.59 9.17
CA LEU A 126 -8.30 -12.34 8.45
C LEU A 126 -7.01 -12.36 7.64
N ILE A 127 -5.97 -13.05 8.11
CA ILE A 127 -4.69 -13.21 7.41
C ILE A 127 -4.86 -13.89 6.03
N PRO A 128 -5.41 -15.12 5.93
CA PRO A 128 -5.61 -15.77 4.64
C PRO A 128 -6.62 -15.01 3.78
N LEU A 129 -7.64 -14.38 4.39
CA LEU A 129 -8.56 -13.51 3.65
C LEU A 129 -7.82 -12.31 3.03
N GLY A 130 -6.92 -11.66 3.77
CA GLY A 130 -6.10 -10.56 3.28
C GLY A 130 -5.18 -10.98 2.14
N ILE A 131 -4.56 -12.16 2.24
CA ILE A 131 -3.74 -12.73 1.17
C ILE A 131 -4.61 -13.02 -0.07
N ALA A 132 -5.77 -13.66 0.11
CA ALA A 132 -6.69 -13.96 -1.00
C ALA A 132 -7.17 -12.68 -1.70
N LEU A 133 -7.54 -11.65 -0.93
CA LEU A 133 -7.90 -10.34 -1.49
C LEU A 133 -6.73 -9.71 -2.24
N SER A 134 -5.50 -9.78 -1.71
CA SER A 134 -4.32 -9.27 -2.41
C SER A 134 -4.09 -10.00 -3.73
N ILE A 135 -4.20 -11.33 -3.77
CA ILE A 135 -4.09 -12.10 -5.01
C ILE A 135 -5.20 -11.71 -5.98
N TYR A 136 -6.45 -11.62 -5.51
CA TYR A 136 -7.58 -11.21 -6.34
C TYR A 136 -7.40 -9.81 -6.94
N THR A 137 -6.89 -8.85 -6.16
CA THR A 137 -6.58 -7.50 -6.65
C THR A 137 -5.55 -7.54 -7.77
N LEU A 138 -4.54 -8.39 -7.64
CA LEU A 138 -3.46 -8.53 -8.61
C LEU A 138 -3.97 -9.19 -9.90
N LEU A 139 -4.73 -10.28 -9.79
CA LEU A 139 -5.36 -10.94 -10.95
C LEU A 139 -6.31 -10.00 -11.70
N THR A 140 -7.05 -9.16 -10.98
CA THR A 140 -7.92 -8.14 -11.60
C THR A 140 -7.11 -7.11 -12.39
N GLN A 141 -5.98 -6.65 -11.84
CA GLN A 141 -5.10 -5.70 -12.54
C GLN A 141 -4.45 -6.34 -13.77
N ILE A 142 -4.02 -7.60 -13.66
CA ILE A 142 -3.46 -8.36 -14.79
C ILE A 142 -4.52 -8.54 -15.87
N ALA A 143 -5.72 -9.03 -15.53
CA ALA A 143 -6.83 -9.19 -16.48
C ALA A 143 -7.19 -7.87 -17.17
N LEU A 144 -7.19 -6.75 -16.44
CA LEU A 144 -7.48 -5.43 -17.00
C LEU A 144 -6.44 -5.00 -18.04
N ILE A 145 -5.15 -5.23 -17.78
CA ILE A 145 -4.06 -4.79 -18.66
C ILE A 145 -3.86 -5.77 -19.83
N VAL A 146 -3.86 -7.08 -19.54
CA VAL A 146 -3.58 -8.14 -20.51
C VAL A 146 -4.73 -8.34 -21.50
N GLU A 147 -5.97 -8.25 -21.04
CA GLU A 147 -7.16 -8.46 -21.89
C GLU A 147 -7.85 -7.13 -22.27
N ASP A 148 -7.26 -5.97 -21.96
CA ASP A 148 -7.79 -4.62 -22.20
C ASP A 148 -9.27 -4.44 -21.76
N LEU A 149 -9.61 -5.01 -20.59
CA LEU A 149 -10.98 -5.03 -20.08
C LEU A 149 -11.35 -3.73 -19.36
N ASP A 150 -12.65 -3.47 -19.28
CA ASP A 150 -13.19 -2.48 -18.34
C ASP A 150 -13.19 -3.02 -16.90
N ILE A 151 -13.21 -2.10 -15.91
CA ILE A 151 -13.04 -2.43 -14.49
C ILE A 151 -13.95 -3.58 -14.04
N VAL A 152 -15.24 -3.52 -14.40
CA VAL A 152 -16.23 -4.54 -14.00
C VAL A 152 -15.96 -5.89 -14.69
N ALA A 153 -15.61 -5.86 -15.97
CA ALA A 153 -15.29 -7.07 -16.73
C ALA A 153 -13.99 -7.72 -16.22
N ALA A 154 -12.99 -6.92 -15.85
CA ALA A 154 -11.75 -7.40 -15.24
C ALA A 154 -12.01 -8.12 -13.91
N PHE A 155 -12.92 -7.60 -13.07
CA PHE A 155 -13.31 -8.26 -11.83
C PHE A 155 -14.00 -9.60 -12.05
N GLN A 156 -14.91 -9.66 -13.02
CA GLN A 156 -15.61 -10.90 -13.39
C GLN A 156 -14.62 -11.92 -13.94
N ARG A 157 -13.75 -11.50 -14.86
CA ARG A 157 -12.72 -12.35 -15.45
C ARG A 157 -11.75 -12.90 -14.41
N ALA A 158 -11.24 -12.05 -13.52
CA ALA A 158 -10.37 -12.47 -12.42
C ALA A 158 -11.07 -13.44 -11.46
N TRP A 159 -12.38 -13.26 -11.24
CA TRP A 159 -13.16 -14.17 -10.41
C TRP A 159 -13.35 -15.54 -11.05
N ASP A 160 -13.63 -15.58 -12.35
CA ASP A 160 -13.79 -16.81 -13.11
C ASP A 160 -12.47 -17.60 -13.10
N VAL A 161 -11.34 -16.94 -13.42
CA VAL A 161 -10.00 -17.55 -13.39
C VAL A 161 -9.63 -18.03 -11.98
N PHE A 162 -9.94 -17.25 -10.95
CA PHE A 162 -9.67 -17.63 -9.56
C PHE A 162 -10.46 -18.88 -9.17
N ARG A 163 -11.75 -18.97 -9.53
CA ARG A 163 -12.63 -20.06 -9.12
C ARG A 163 -12.43 -21.33 -9.96
N SER A 164 -12.09 -21.21 -11.23
CA SER A 164 -11.79 -22.35 -12.12
C SER A 164 -10.46 -23.02 -11.76
N ASN A 165 -9.49 -22.25 -11.26
CA ASN A 165 -8.12 -22.71 -11.03
C ASN A 165 -7.67 -22.57 -9.57
N LEU A 166 -8.58 -22.79 -8.61
CA LEU A 166 -8.28 -22.64 -7.18
C LEU A 166 -7.05 -23.44 -6.73
N GLY A 167 -6.87 -24.66 -7.24
CA GLY A 167 -5.73 -25.52 -6.88
C GLY A 167 -4.39 -24.87 -7.25
N GLU A 168 -4.25 -24.44 -8.50
CA GLU A 168 -3.02 -23.82 -8.99
C GLU A 168 -2.78 -22.45 -8.36
N VAL A 169 -3.83 -21.63 -8.20
CA VAL A 169 -3.75 -20.33 -7.52
C VAL A 169 -3.33 -20.50 -6.06
N ILE A 170 -3.86 -21.50 -5.34
CA ILE A 170 -3.48 -21.76 -3.95
C ILE A 170 -2.02 -22.23 -3.86
N VAL A 171 -1.59 -23.15 -4.74
CA VAL A 171 -0.20 -23.63 -4.75
C VAL A 171 0.76 -22.47 -5.05
N MET A 172 0.47 -21.66 -6.07
CA MET A 172 1.29 -20.52 -6.42
C MET A 172 1.31 -19.46 -5.30
N GLY A 173 0.14 -19.17 -4.72
CA GLY A 173 0.02 -18.30 -3.56
C GLY A 173 0.80 -18.80 -2.34
N LEU A 174 0.85 -20.11 -2.11
CA LEU A 174 1.65 -20.70 -1.04
C LEU A 174 3.15 -20.57 -1.31
N ILE A 175 3.61 -20.86 -2.53
CA ILE A 175 5.02 -20.74 -2.93
C ILE A 175 5.49 -19.30 -2.76
N LEU A 176 4.77 -18.34 -3.34
CA LEU A 176 5.10 -16.92 -3.26
C LEU A 176 4.92 -16.36 -1.85
N GLY A 177 3.90 -16.83 -1.12
CA GLY A 177 3.64 -16.44 0.26
C GLY A 177 4.77 -16.86 1.20
N VAL A 178 5.19 -18.12 1.12
CA VAL A 178 6.33 -18.63 1.92
C VAL A 178 7.63 -17.94 1.51
N GLY A 179 7.89 -17.75 0.21
CA GLY A 179 9.07 -17.02 -0.26
C GLY A 179 9.12 -15.58 0.26
N SER A 180 7.99 -14.87 0.19
CA SER A 180 7.85 -13.51 0.71
C SER A 180 8.04 -13.45 2.22
N PHE A 181 7.51 -14.44 2.95
CA PHE A 181 7.68 -14.55 4.40
C PHE A 181 9.14 -14.76 4.79
N VAL A 182 9.85 -15.68 4.11
CA VAL A 182 11.27 -15.94 4.39
C VAL A 182 12.12 -14.71 4.12
N VAL A 183 11.95 -14.05 2.98
CA VAL A 183 12.69 -12.82 2.69
C VAL A 183 12.31 -11.69 3.65
N GLY A 184 11.03 -11.59 4.01
CA GLY A 184 10.55 -10.65 5.03
C GLY A 184 11.24 -10.86 6.37
N LEU A 185 11.42 -12.11 6.82
CA LEU A 185 12.17 -12.44 8.04
C LEU A 185 13.65 -12.06 7.93
N ILE A 186 14.28 -12.34 6.79
CA ILE A 186 15.69 -11.98 6.54
C ILE A 186 15.88 -10.46 6.63
N LEU A 187 14.94 -9.67 6.08
CA LEU A 187 14.96 -8.20 6.17
C LEU A 187 14.57 -7.68 7.56
N ALA A 188 13.72 -8.41 8.29
CA ALA A 188 13.32 -8.02 9.63
C ALA A 188 14.44 -8.19 10.66
N ILE A 189 15.34 -9.16 10.50
CA ILE A 189 16.42 -9.42 11.48
C ILE A 189 17.33 -8.19 11.67
N PRO A 190 17.94 -7.59 10.62
CA PRO A 190 18.74 -6.37 10.77
C PRO A 190 17.94 -5.21 11.35
N PHE A 191 16.67 -5.07 10.93
CA PHE A 191 15.79 -4.02 11.44
C PHE A 191 15.58 -4.15 12.95
N ILE A 192 15.27 -5.34 13.45
CA ILE A 192 15.11 -5.61 14.88
C ILE A 192 16.40 -5.30 15.64
N LEU A 193 17.56 -5.73 15.13
CA LEU A 193 18.86 -5.44 15.74
C LEU A 193 19.15 -3.94 15.83
N MET A 194 18.75 -3.16 14.84
CA MET A 194 18.91 -1.70 14.83
C MET A 194 18.01 -0.99 15.83
N VAL A 195 16.89 -1.59 16.23
CA VAL A 195 15.96 -1.03 17.24
C VAL A 195 16.42 -1.33 18.68
N LEU A 196 17.28 -2.35 18.88
CA LEU A 196 17.78 -2.72 20.21
C LEU A 196 18.43 -1.58 21.00
N PRO A 197 19.29 -0.72 20.41
CA PRO A 197 19.89 0.39 21.15
C PRO A 197 18.84 1.31 21.76
N PHE A 198 17.78 1.65 21.01
CA PHE A 198 16.67 2.45 21.53
C PHE A 198 16.02 1.81 22.76
N ILE A 199 15.74 0.50 22.72
CA ILE A 199 15.18 -0.24 23.86
C ILE A 199 16.14 -0.18 25.05
N THR A 200 17.44 -0.40 24.84
CA THR A 200 18.42 -0.32 25.93
C THR A 200 18.53 1.08 26.52
N GLY A 201 18.40 2.14 25.70
CA GLY A 201 18.40 3.52 26.17
C GLY A 201 17.22 3.82 27.09
N LEU A 202 16.04 3.29 26.79
CA LEU A 202 14.85 3.43 27.63
C LEU A 202 14.98 2.72 29.00
N LEU A 203 15.82 1.69 29.11
CA LEU A 203 16.00 0.92 30.35
C LEU A 203 17.03 1.55 31.30
N VAL A 204 17.95 2.37 30.79
CA VAL A 204 19.06 2.99 31.56
C VAL A 204 18.63 4.29 32.27
N ASP A 205 17.41 4.78 32.00
CA ASP A 205 16.73 5.92 32.63
C ASP A 205 17.62 7.17 32.84
N THR A 206 18.50 7.43 31.87
CA THR A 206 19.38 8.61 31.87
C THR A 206 19.16 9.36 30.57
N GLU A 207 18.83 10.66 30.64
CA GLU A 207 18.52 11.49 29.47
C GLU A 207 19.61 11.42 28.39
N ALA A 208 20.89 11.50 28.79
CA ALA A 208 22.02 11.41 27.87
C ALA A 208 22.09 10.04 27.16
N SER A 209 21.77 8.95 27.86
CA SER A 209 21.74 7.59 27.28
C SER A 209 20.59 7.44 26.29
N THR A 210 19.40 7.93 26.63
CA THR A 210 18.22 7.88 25.75
C THR A 210 18.47 8.64 24.45
N ILE A 211 19.04 9.85 24.53
CA ILE A 211 19.36 10.66 23.35
C ILE A 211 20.42 9.98 22.48
N ALA A 212 21.49 9.45 23.08
CA ALA A 212 22.53 8.75 22.34
C ALA A 212 22.00 7.49 21.63
N CYS A 213 21.26 6.64 22.34
CA CYS A 213 20.67 5.42 21.82
C CYS A 213 19.63 5.67 20.71
N LEU A 214 18.79 6.70 20.88
CA LEU A 214 17.84 7.14 19.86
C LEU A 214 18.57 7.62 18.60
N SER A 215 19.62 8.42 18.76
CA SER A 215 20.41 8.94 17.64
C SER A 215 21.04 7.81 16.82
N VAL A 216 21.66 6.83 17.50
CA VAL A 216 22.24 5.65 16.85
C VAL A 216 21.18 4.84 16.09
N THR A 217 20.01 4.63 16.70
CA THR A 217 18.89 3.91 16.08
C THR A 217 18.38 4.63 14.82
N LEU A 218 18.16 5.95 14.92
CA LEU A 218 17.71 6.79 13.79
C LEU A 218 18.69 6.77 12.63
N ILE A 219 19.98 6.91 12.92
CA ILE A 219 21.04 6.86 11.90
C ILE A 219 21.06 5.47 11.24
N GLY A 220 21.01 4.39 12.04
CA GLY A 220 20.96 3.02 11.51
C GLY A 220 19.77 2.79 10.57
N ILE A 221 18.57 3.20 10.99
CA ILE A 221 17.36 3.09 10.17
C ILE A 221 17.48 3.92 8.88
N LEU A 222 18.03 5.14 8.97
CA LEU A 222 18.20 6.01 7.81
C LEU A 222 19.11 5.37 6.74
N PHE A 223 20.20 4.72 7.16
CA PHE A 223 21.09 4.00 6.25
C PHE A 223 20.50 2.66 5.74
N TYR A 224 19.61 2.04 6.51
CA TYR A 224 18.96 0.78 6.11
C TYR A 224 17.75 1.00 5.21
N LEU A 225 17.14 2.19 5.25
CA LEU A 225 15.96 2.56 4.46
C LEU A 225 16.15 2.31 2.95
N PRO A 226 17.27 2.71 2.30
CA PRO A 226 17.50 2.42 0.89
C PRO A 226 17.53 0.91 0.60
N VAL A 227 18.12 0.11 1.49
CA VAL A 227 18.18 -1.36 1.35
C VAL A 227 16.77 -1.94 1.44
N LEU A 228 15.96 -1.49 2.40
CA LEU A 228 14.56 -1.91 2.55
C LEU A 228 13.72 -1.55 1.33
N LEU A 229 13.87 -0.33 0.80
CA LEU A 229 13.14 0.10 -0.39
C LEU A 229 13.52 -0.72 -1.62
N LEU A 230 14.82 -0.96 -1.84
CA LEU A 230 15.31 -1.78 -2.96
C LEU A 230 14.83 -3.23 -2.85
N ALA A 231 15.00 -3.85 -1.68
CA ALA A 231 14.58 -5.24 -1.46
C ALA A 231 13.06 -5.41 -1.61
N SER A 232 12.29 -4.45 -1.08
CA SER A 232 10.83 -4.43 -1.24
C SER A 232 10.41 -4.23 -2.69
N GLY A 233 11.12 -3.39 -3.45
CA GLY A 233 10.90 -3.18 -4.87
C GLY A 233 11.15 -4.46 -5.69
N ILE A 234 12.30 -5.11 -5.47
CA ILE A 234 12.65 -6.38 -6.13
C ILE A 234 11.61 -7.45 -5.83
N MET A 235 11.22 -7.59 -4.56
CA MET A 235 10.21 -8.56 -4.15
C MET A 235 8.87 -8.32 -4.85
N ARG A 236 8.42 -7.06 -4.92
CA ARG A 236 7.19 -6.70 -5.65
C ARG A 236 7.28 -7.05 -7.13
N THR A 237 8.38 -6.71 -7.78
CA THR A 237 8.61 -7.05 -9.20
C THR A 237 8.55 -8.57 -9.43
N PHE A 238 9.19 -9.36 -8.56
CA PHE A 238 9.17 -10.82 -8.65
C PHE A 238 7.76 -11.38 -8.47
N ILE A 239 7.05 -10.98 -7.41
CA ILE A 239 5.68 -11.43 -7.14
C ILE A 239 4.76 -11.08 -8.31
N THR A 240 4.79 -9.83 -8.77
CA THR A 240 3.95 -9.37 -9.88
C THR A 240 4.26 -10.15 -11.15
N GLY A 241 5.54 -10.30 -11.52
CA GLY A 241 5.92 -11.03 -12.74
C GLY A 241 5.55 -12.51 -12.69
N SER A 242 5.77 -13.16 -11.55
CA SER A 242 5.37 -14.56 -11.34
C SER A 242 3.86 -14.75 -11.49
N TRP A 243 3.05 -13.85 -10.93
CA TRP A 243 1.60 -13.90 -11.08
C TRP A 243 1.12 -13.56 -12.49
N THR A 244 1.79 -12.64 -13.20
CA THR A 244 1.47 -12.35 -14.61
C THR A 244 1.68 -13.59 -15.48
N LEU A 245 2.83 -14.28 -15.33
CA LEU A 245 3.10 -15.52 -16.06
C LEU A 245 2.12 -16.64 -15.70
N THR A 246 1.79 -16.81 -14.41
CA THR A 246 0.77 -17.76 -13.99
C THR A 246 -0.60 -17.39 -14.57
N TYR A 247 -0.97 -16.11 -14.63
CA TYR A 247 -2.23 -15.72 -15.25
C TYR A 247 -2.27 -16.14 -16.72
N HIS A 248 -1.18 -15.93 -17.47
CA HIS A 248 -1.05 -16.36 -18.86
C HIS A 248 -1.16 -17.90 -19.02
N SER A 249 -0.55 -18.69 -18.13
CA SER A 249 -0.72 -20.16 -18.17
C SER A 249 -2.17 -20.55 -17.89
N LEU A 250 -2.80 -19.94 -16.89
CA LEU A 250 -4.17 -20.23 -16.49
C LEU A 250 -5.18 -19.91 -17.60
N ILE A 251 -5.07 -18.77 -18.29
CA ILE A 251 -5.96 -18.47 -19.41
C ILE A 251 -5.72 -19.41 -20.60
N GLY A 252 -4.48 -19.85 -20.84
CA GLY A 252 -4.14 -20.82 -21.87
C GLY A 252 -4.83 -22.17 -21.64
N THR A 253 -4.87 -22.65 -20.39
CA THR A 253 -5.58 -23.90 -20.03
C THR A 253 -7.10 -23.81 -20.13
N THR A 254 -7.69 -22.61 -20.09
CA THR A 254 -9.15 -22.42 -20.24
C THR A 254 -9.63 -22.35 -21.69
N ALA A 255 -8.70 -22.29 -22.66
CA ALA A 255 -9.00 -22.22 -24.09
C ALA A 255 -9.00 -23.60 -24.79
N GLU A 256 -8.61 -24.66 -24.07
CA GLU A 256 -8.70 -26.08 -24.50
C GLU A 256 -9.94 -26.77 -23.93
#